data_AF-A0A2T2VAV1-F1
#
_entry.id   AF-A0A2T2VAV1-F1
#
_cell.length_a   1.000
_cell.length_b   1.000
_cell.length_c   1.000
_cell.angle_alpha   90.00
_cell.angle_beta   90.00
_cell.angle_gamma   90.00
#
_symmetry.space_group_name_H-M   'P 1'
#
loop_
_entity.id
_entity.type
_entity.pdbx_description
1 polymer ?
#
loop_
_entity_poly.entity_id
_entity_poly.type
_entity_poly.pdbx_seq_one_letter_code
_entity_poly.pdbx_strand_id
1 'polypeptide(L)'
;GWEEKEPRREAVAEDFRILLFLGDNLGDFLPEVDRSIEARAQLAERYAGYWGRQWFVLPNPQYGSWEGATYGYDYDRSRAQKLREKRERLRTARPDSAASP
;
A
#
# COMPACT_ATOMS: atom_id res chain seq x y z
N GLY A 1 -8.91 7.46 3.89
CA GLY A 1 -7.63 7.94 4.45
C GLY A 1 -7.15 6.91 5.43
N TRP A 2 -5.91 6.48 5.29
CA TRP A 2 -5.28 5.56 6.23
C TRP A 2 -4.62 6.40 7.31
N GLU A 3 -4.91 6.10 8.57
CA GLU A 3 -4.33 6.85 9.68
C GLU A 3 -2.91 6.36 9.94
N GLU A 4 -1.98 7.30 10.15
CA GLU A 4 -0.60 6.98 10.51
C GLU A 4 -0.54 6.22 11.83
N LYS A 5 0.26 5.16 11.86
CA LYS A 5 0.39 4.27 13.02
C LYS A 5 1.68 4.52 13.81
N GLU A 6 2.60 5.32 13.26
CA GLU A 6 3.89 5.61 13.88
C GLU A 6 3.79 6.19 15.29
N PRO A 7 2.97 7.24 15.58
CA PRO A 7 2.89 7.78 16.94
C PRO A 7 2.46 6.75 17.99
N ARG A 8 1.60 5.79 17.59
CA ARG A 8 1.16 4.69 18.46
C ARG A 8 2.26 3.64 18.64
N ARG A 9 3.07 3.39 17.60
CA ARG A 9 4.24 2.50 17.71
C ARG A 9 5.32 3.10 18.61
N GLU A 10 5.56 4.41 18.49
CA GLU A 10 6.50 5.15 19.34
C GLU A 10 6.07 5.10 20.80
N ALA A 11 4.81 5.40 21.11
CA ALA A 11 4.28 5.33 22.47
C ALA A 11 4.44 3.94 23.11
N VAL A 12 4.23 2.86 22.36
CA VAL A 12 4.48 1.49 22.86
C VAL A 12 5.98 1.23 23.05
N ALA A 13 6.82 1.79 22.18
CA ALA A 13 8.27 1.62 22.23
C ALA A 13 8.94 2.35 23.41
N GLU A 14 8.26 3.29 24.06
CA GLU A 14 8.75 3.96 25.29
C GLU A 14 8.96 2.95 26.42
N ASP A 15 8.01 2.01 26.59
CA ASP A 15 8.01 1.05 27.70
C ASP A 15 8.33 -0.40 27.26
N PHE A 16 8.13 -0.72 25.98
CA PHE A 16 8.21 -2.11 25.49
C PHE A 16 9.10 -2.25 24.27
N ARG A 17 9.80 -3.39 24.20
CA ARG A 17 10.47 -3.81 22.96
C ARG A 17 9.48 -4.52 22.05
N ILE A 18 9.08 -3.86 20.96
CA ILE A 18 8.26 -4.48 19.92
C ILE A 18 9.09 -5.53 19.17
N LEU A 19 8.68 -6.79 19.27
CA LEU A 19 9.38 -7.91 18.61
C LEU A 19 8.86 -8.16 17.20
N LEU A 20 7.55 -8.02 16.99
CA LEU A 20 6.86 -8.38 15.76
C LEU A 20 5.86 -7.30 15.35
N PHE A 21 5.70 -7.15 14.04
CA PHE A 21 4.63 -6.39 13.40
C PHE A 21 3.81 -7.36 12.55
N LEU A 22 2.50 -7.29 12.68
CA LEU A 22 1.55 -8.11 11.93
C LEU A 22 0.52 -7.18 11.29
N GLY A 23 0.28 -7.33 10.00
CA GLY A 23 -0.61 -6.43 9.27
C GLY A 23 -0.83 -6.83 7.82
N ASP A 24 -1.83 -6.25 7.18
CA ASP A 24 -2.19 -6.50 5.79
C ASP A 24 -1.91 -5.29 4.87
N ASN A 25 -1.49 -4.17 5.47
CA ASN A 25 -1.29 -2.92 4.79
C ASN A 25 0.13 -2.37 5.08
N LEU A 26 0.79 -1.76 4.09
CA LEU A 26 2.17 -1.26 4.25
C LEU A 26 2.31 -0.28 5.44
N GLY A 27 1.27 0.50 5.72
CA GLY A 27 1.23 1.46 6.83
C GLY A 27 1.25 0.82 8.23
N ASP A 28 1.02 -0.49 8.31
CA ASP A 28 1.15 -1.26 9.55
C ASP A 28 2.62 -1.38 9.99
N PHE A 29 3.53 -1.31 9.01
CA PHE A 29 4.96 -1.54 9.19
C PHE A 29 5.79 -0.25 9.07
N LEU A 30 5.39 0.66 8.19
CA LEU A 30 6.13 1.87 7.85
C LEU A 30 5.26 3.13 7.99
N PRO A 31 5.86 4.29 8.31
CA PRO A 31 5.20 5.59 8.21
C PRO A 31 5.20 6.11 6.77
N GLU A 32 4.38 7.13 6.52
CA GLU A 32 4.36 7.93 5.28
C GLU A 32 4.18 7.10 4.02
N VAL A 33 3.34 6.07 4.06
CA VAL A 33 3.20 5.09 2.97
C VAL A 33 2.25 5.53 1.86
N ASP A 34 1.52 6.64 2.05
CA ASP A 34 0.59 7.20 1.07
C ASP A 34 1.36 7.86 -0.09
N ARG A 35 2.06 7.03 -0.88
CA ARG A 35 2.94 7.36 -2.02
C ARG A 35 2.51 6.62 -3.29
N SER A 36 3.15 6.92 -4.42
CA SER A 36 2.92 6.19 -5.68
C SER A 36 3.16 4.68 -5.53
N ILE A 37 2.59 3.89 -6.45
CA ILE A 37 2.75 2.43 -6.45
C ILE A 37 4.24 2.04 -6.50
N GLU A 38 5.02 2.75 -7.31
CA GLU A 38 6.45 2.55 -7.48
C GLU A 38 7.22 2.88 -6.19
N ALA A 39 6.90 4.02 -5.56
CA ALA A 39 7.54 4.43 -4.31
C ALA A 39 7.25 3.45 -3.17
N ARG A 40 6.03 2.90 -3.12
CA ARG A 40 5.65 1.85 -2.16
C ARG A 40 6.42 0.55 -2.39
N ALA A 41 6.58 0.13 -3.65
CA ALA A 41 7.37 -1.04 -4.01
C ALA A 41 8.85 -0.84 -3.60
N GLN A 42 9.42 0.35 -3.84
CA GLN A 42 10.78 0.68 -3.41
C GLN A 42 10.95 0.68 -1.89
N LEU A 43 9.95 1.15 -1.14
CA LEU A 43 9.95 1.05 0.32
C LEU A 43 9.93 -0.42 0.76
N ALA A 44 9.07 -1.25 0.17
CA ALA A 44 9.02 -2.67 0.49
C ALA A 44 10.37 -3.37 0.23
N GLU A 45 11.02 -3.06 -0.91
CA GLU A 45 12.34 -3.59 -1.26
C GLU A 45 13.45 -3.12 -0.31
N ARG A 46 13.45 -1.83 0.06
CA ARG A 46 14.43 -1.27 1.02
C ARG A 46 14.46 -2.05 2.33
N TYR A 47 13.31 -2.55 2.78
CA TYR A 47 13.17 -3.31 4.02
C TYR A 47 13.04 -4.83 3.80
N ALA A 48 13.53 -5.35 2.67
CA ALA A 48 13.41 -6.77 2.30
C ALA A 48 13.79 -7.75 3.43
N GLY A 49 14.81 -7.42 4.22
CA GLY A 49 15.31 -8.26 5.32
C GLY A 49 14.41 -8.36 6.57
N TYR A 50 13.30 -7.61 6.63
CA TYR A 50 12.35 -7.65 7.75
C TYR A 50 11.16 -8.58 7.50
N TRP A 51 10.75 -8.73 6.24
CA TRP A 51 9.58 -9.52 5.85
C TRP A 51 9.78 -11.01 6.18
N GLY A 52 8.77 -11.61 6.81
CA GLY A 52 8.81 -12.99 7.28
C GLY A 52 9.72 -13.25 8.48
N ARG A 53 10.36 -12.21 9.04
CA ARG A 53 11.27 -12.32 10.20
C ARG A 53 10.74 -11.53 11.40
N GLN A 54 10.60 -10.22 11.25
CA GLN A 54 9.98 -9.35 12.25
C GLN A 54 8.64 -8.81 11.76
N TRP A 55 8.44 -8.74 10.44
CA TRP A 55 7.22 -8.22 9.81
C TRP A 55 6.49 -9.34 9.09
N PHE A 56 5.27 -9.64 9.52
CA PHE A 56 4.44 -10.70 8.96
C PHE A 56 3.22 -10.10 8.27
N VAL A 57 3.19 -10.24 6.94
CA VAL A 57 2.11 -9.72 6.10
C VAL A 57 0.98 -10.73 5.99
N LEU A 58 -0.25 -10.26 6.19
CA LEU A 58 -1.47 -11.01 5.90
C LEU A 58 -2.01 -10.58 4.52
N PRO A 59 -2.41 -11.53 3.66
CA PRO A 59 -2.93 -11.18 2.33
C PRO A 59 -4.33 -10.55 2.44
N ASN A 60 -4.48 -9.31 1.99
CA ASN A 60 -5.78 -8.65 1.82
C ASN A 60 -5.94 -8.05 0.42
N PRO A 61 -6.61 -8.75 -0.51
CA PRO A 61 -6.87 -8.24 -1.86
C PRO A 61 -8.17 -7.40 -1.96
N GLN A 62 -8.94 -7.24 -0.87
CA GLN A 62 -10.25 -6.60 -0.91
C GLN A 62 -10.17 -5.08 -0.86
N TYR A 63 -9.31 -4.54 0.00
CA TYR A 63 -9.11 -3.11 0.19
C TYR A 63 -7.74 -2.83 0.82
N GLY A 64 -7.29 -1.58 0.79
CA GLY A 64 -6.02 -1.19 1.41
C GLY A 64 -5.48 0.15 0.89
N SER A 65 -4.39 0.65 1.48
CA SER A 65 -3.72 1.85 0.95
C SER A 65 -3.11 1.61 -0.43
N TRP A 66 -2.85 0.33 -0.76
CA TRP A 66 -2.48 -0.09 -2.12
C TRP A 66 -3.57 0.23 -3.16
N GLU A 67 -4.85 0.20 -2.76
CA GLU A 67 -5.96 0.62 -3.61
C GLU A 67 -5.95 2.14 -3.77
N GLY A 68 -5.73 2.87 -2.68
CA GLY A 68 -5.56 4.33 -2.66
C GLY A 68 -4.51 4.82 -3.64
N ALA A 69 -3.37 4.13 -3.72
CA ALA A 69 -2.29 4.43 -4.66
C ALA A 69 -2.72 4.37 -6.13
N THR A 70 -3.78 3.63 -6.46
CA THR A 70 -4.32 3.55 -7.82
C THR A 70 -5.09 4.80 -8.26
N TYR A 71 -5.41 5.71 -7.35
CA TYR A 71 -6.08 6.96 -7.71
C TYR A 71 -5.50 8.16 -6.94
N GLY A 72 -4.21 8.05 -6.57
CA GLY A 72 -3.46 9.12 -5.92
C GLY A 72 -4.01 9.51 -4.55
N TYR A 73 -4.65 8.57 -3.83
CA TYR A 73 -5.29 8.80 -2.53
C TYR A 73 -6.42 9.85 -2.55
N ASP A 74 -6.90 10.22 -3.74
CA ASP A 74 -8.08 11.05 -3.90
C ASP A 74 -9.34 10.19 -3.71
N TYR A 75 -9.79 10.12 -2.46
CA TYR A 75 -10.96 9.34 -2.07
C TYR A 75 -12.28 9.99 -2.49
N ASP A 76 -12.27 11.25 -2.94
CA ASP A 76 -13.47 11.97 -3.38
C ASP A 76 -13.86 11.60 -4.82
N ARG A 77 -12.96 10.93 -5.57
CA ARG A 77 -13.28 10.38 -6.89
C ARG A 77 -14.53 9.48 -6.85
N SER A 78 -15.37 9.67 -7.86
CA SER A 78 -16.53 8.81 -8.09
C SER A 78 -16.11 7.35 -8.27
N ARG A 79 -17.03 6.43 -7.97
CA ARG A 79 -16.82 4.98 -8.19
C ARG A 79 -16.40 4.67 -9.63
N ALA A 80 -16.97 5.37 -10.61
CA ALA A 80 -16.65 5.17 -12.02
C ALA A 80 -15.21 5.60 -12.35
N GLN A 81 -14.74 6.74 -11.81
CA GLN A 81 -13.35 7.18 -11.97
C GLN A 81 -12.38 6.19 -11.33
N LYS A 82 -12.60 5.80 -10.07
CA LYS A 82 -11.78 4.79 -9.37
C LYS A 82 -11.71 3.47 -10.16
N LEU A 83 -12.83 3.02 -10.73
CA LEU A 83 -12.84 1.79 -11.52
C LEU A 83 -12.01 1.90 -12.81
N ARG A 84 -12.10 3.03 -13.54
CA ARG A 84 -11.29 3.24 -14.75
C ARG A 84 -9.80 3.27 -14.42
N GLU A 85 -9.39 4.04 -13.43
CA GLU A 85 -7.98 4.20 -13.06
C GLU A 85 -7.34 2.90 -12.56
N LYS A 86 -8.12 2.04 -11.88
CA LYS A 86 -7.69 0.67 -11.54
C LYS A 86 -7.50 -0.18 -12.79
N ARG A 87 -8.43 -0.10 -13.76
CA ARG A 87 -8.35 -0.88 -15.00
C ARG A 87 -7.16 -0.48 -15.87
N GLU A 88 -6.87 0.82 -15.96
CA GLU A 88 -5.71 1.37 -16.68
C GLU A 88 -4.37 0.86 -16.14
N ARG A 89 -4.32 0.35 -14.89
CA ARG A 89 -3.13 -0.22 -14.27
C ARG A 89 -3.00 -1.73 -14.45
N LEU A 90 -3.96 -2.38 -15.08
CA LEU A 90 -3.89 -3.82 -15.34
C LEU A 90 -2.83 -4.10 -16.41
N ARG A 91 -1.92 -5.02 -16.13
CA ARG A 91 -1.02 -5.58 -17.14
C ARG A 91 -1.79 -6.67 -17.90
N THR A 92 -2.30 -6.33 -19.08
CA THR A 92 -3.09 -7.24 -19.91
C THR A 92 -2.18 -8.10 -20.79
N ALA A 93 -2.57 -9.36 -21.02
CA ALA A 93 -1.81 -10.29 -21.87
C ALA A 93 -1.99 -10.00 -23.37
N ARG A 94 -3.02 -9.23 -23.75
CA ARG A 94 -3.22 -8.73 -25.11
C ARG A 94 -2.68 -7.29 -25.16
N PRO A 95 -1.81 -6.94 -26.11
CA PRO A 95 -1.47 -5.54 -26.33
C PRO A 95 -2.75 -4.77 -26.65
N ASP A 96 -2.93 -3.60 -26.03
CA ASP A 96 -4.12 -2.78 -26.19
C ASP A 96 -4.32 -2.42 -27.67
N SER A 97 -5.20 -3.16 -28.34
CA SER A 97 -5.74 -2.80 -29.65
C SER A 97 -6.81 -1.73 -29.48
N ALA A 98 -6.42 -0.55 -28.97
CA ALA A 98 -7.30 0.60 -28.86
C ALA A 98 -6.52 1.92 -28.76
N ALA A 99 -5.54 2.09 -29.65
CA ALA A 99 -5.17 3.41 -30.14
C ALA A 99 -5.16 3.32 -31.67
N SER A 100 -6.35 3.44 -32.26
CA SER A 100 -6.50 3.84 -33.67
C SER A 100 -6.90 5.31 -33.70
N PRO A 101 -6.44 6.04 -34.74
CA PRO A 101 -6.20 7.49 -34.72
C PRO A 101 -7.46 8.36 -34.61
#